data_AF-A0A3B8YSY0-F1
#
_entry.id   AF-A0A3B8YSY0-F1
#
_cell.length_a   1.000
_cell.length_b   1.000
_cell.length_c   1.000
_cell.angle_alpha   90.00
_cell.angle_beta   90.00
_cell.angle_gamma   90.00
#
_symmetry.space_group_name_H-M   'P 1'
#
loop_
_entity.id
_entity.type
_entity.pdbx_description
1 polymer ?
#
loop_
_entity_poly.entity_id
_entity_poly.type
_entity_poly.pdbx_seq_one_letter_code
_entity_poly.pdbx_strand_id
1 'polypeptide(L)'
;VSWASKNMFVLGTIILGFLVLHLIHFWSKMQLVELMHGHNYAAAGYHDPTDGAYFIRELFTQPLYSIVYIVWLVALWYHLTHGFWSAMQTLGWNNQIWLPRLKKISYVVATVICLLFISVPVYYLLGFGA
;
A
#
# COMPACT_ATOMS: atom_id res chain seq x y z
N VAL A 1 18.26 -13.00 15.34
CA VAL A 1 17.92 -11.76 14.60
C VAL A 1 17.04 -12.14 13.43
N SER A 2 15.76 -11.75 13.41
CA SER A 2 14.89 -12.05 12.27
C SER A 2 15.40 -11.31 11.03
N TRP A 3 15.39 -11.98 9.87
CA TRP A 3 15.84 -11.42 8.59
C TRP A 3 15.18 -10.06 8.27
N ALA A 4 13.89 -9.94 8.59
CA ALA A 4 13.12 -8.71 8.43
C ALA A 4 13.71 -7.55 9.25
N SER A 5 14.19 -7.78 10.48
CA SER A 5 14.81 -6.72 11.30
C SER A 5 16.14 -6.21 10.73
N LYS A 6 16.89 -7.04 10.00
CA LYS A 6 18.15 -6.62 9.35
C LYS A 6 17.90 -5.80 8.08
N ASN A 7 16.79 -6.08 7.39
CA ASN A 7 16.45 -5.47 6.11
C ASN A 7 15.40 -4.36 6.21
N MET A 8 15.09 -3.88 7.41
CA MET A 8 14.06 -2.84 7.64
C MET A 8 14.30 -1.58 6.83
N PHE A 9 15.55 -1.14 6.71
CA PHE A 9 15.93 0.03 5.91
C PHE A 9 15.67 -0.22 4.42
N VAL A 10 16.12 -1.37 3.90
CA VAL A 10 15.93 -1.77 2.50
C VAL A 10 14.44 -1.91 2.17
N LEU A 11 13.66 -2.59 3.02
CA LEU A 11 12.21 -2.69 2.88
C LEU A 11 11.55 -1.31 2.88
N GLY A 12 11.99 -0.40 3.77
CA GLY A 12 11.52 0.99 3.79
C GLY A 12 11.79 1.74 2.49
N THR A 13 13.00 1.62 1.93
CA THR A 13 13.35 2.26 0.66
C THR A 13 12.55 1.71 -0.52
N ILE A 14 12.36 0.38 -0.59
CA ILE A 14 11.52 -0.26 -1.62
C ILE A 14 10.08 0.24 -1.51
N ILE A 15 9.53 0.31 -0.29
CA ILE A 15 8.18 0.79 -0.06
C ILE A 15 8.03 2.25 -0.46
N LEU A 16 9.02 3.10 -0.15
CA LEU A 16 9.01 4.51 -0.52
C LEU A 16 8.98 4.70 -2.05
N GLY A 17 9.80 3.97 -2.80
CA GLY A 17 9.79 4.03 -4.26
C GLY A 17 8.44 3.62 -4.85
N PHE A 18 7.84 2.57 -4.31
CA PHE A 18 6.50 2.15 -4.70
C PHE A 18 5.40 3.09 -4.25
N LEU A 19 5.54 3.77 -3.11
CA LEU A 19 4.59 4.78 -2.67
C LEU A 19 4.54 5.94 -3.68
N VAL A 20 5.69 6.35 -4.23
CA VAL A 20 5.73 7.35 -5.31
C VAL A 20 4.99 6.83 -6.54
N LEU A 21 5.25 5.60 -6.98
CA LEU A 21 4.52 5.00 -8.12
C LEU A 21 3.02 4.88 -7.84
N HIS A 22 2.62 4.51 -6.63
CA HIS A 22 1.23 4.44 -6.20
C HIS A 22 0.55 5.81 -6.24
N LEU A 23 1.22 6.87 -5.77
CA LEU A 23 0.72 8.24 -5.85
C LEU A 23 0.60 8.72 -7.30
N ILE A 24 1.53 8.34 -8.18
CA ILE A 24 1.43 8.67 -9.61
C ILE A 24 0.26 7.92 -10.25
N HIS A 25 0.11 6.62 -10.02
CA HIS A 25 -0.95 5.83 -10.66
C HIS A 25 -2.36 6.19 -10.22
N PHE A 26 -2.57 6.54 -8.95
CA PHE A 26 -3.91 6.80 -8.41
C PHE A 26 -4.11 8.26 -7.98
N TRP A 27 -3.31 8.73 -7.02
CA TRP A 27 -3.54 10.05 -6.40
C TRP A 27 -3.41 11.20 -7.41
N SER A 28 -2.44 11.12 -8.33
CA SER A 28 -2.23 12.15 -9.35
C SER A 28 -3.34 12.23 -10.39
N LYS A 29 -4.05 11.12 -10.65
CA LYS A 29 -5.19 11.05 -11.58
C LYS A 29 -6.53 11.44 -10.95
N MET A 30 -6.60 11.48 -9.61
CA MET A 30 -7.83 11.78 -8.86
C MET A 30 -7.71 13.12 -8.12
N GLN A 31 -6.97 13.12 -7.00
CA GLN A 31 -6.93 14.22 -6.04
C GLN A 31 -6.08 15.40 -6.52
N LEU A 32 -5.00 15.15 -7.27
CA LEU A 32 -4.20 16.25 -7.84
C LEU A 32 -4.98 17.01 -8.91
N VAL A 33 -5.81 16.31 -9.68
CA VAL A 33 -6.66 16.92 -10.72
C VAL A 33 -7.69 17.84 -10.09
N GLU A 34 -8.31 17.37 -9.01
CA GLU A 34 -9.26 18.14 -8.21
C GLU A 34 -8.60 19.40 -7.63
N LEU A 35 -7.40 19.27 -7.07
CA LEU A 35 -6.62 20.41 -6.54
C LEU A 35 -6.26 21.44 -7.63
N MET A 36 -6.00 20.97 -8.85
CA MET A 36 -5.66 21.79 -10.02
C MET A 36 -6.89 22.32 -10.78
N HIS A 37 -8.08 22.26 -10.16
CA HIS A 37 -9.36 22.72 -10.73
C HIS A 37 -9.66 22.13 -12.12
N GLY A 38 -9.22 20.89 -12.39
CA GLY A 38 -9.52 20.19 -13.65
C GLY A 38 -8.97 20.86 -14.91
N HIS A 39 -8.02 21.79 -14.80
CA HIS A 39 -7.44 22.48 -15.95
C HIS A 39 -6.95 21.48 -17.00
N ASN A 40 -7.58 21.49 -18.18
CA ASN A 40 -7.31 20.64 -19.34
C ASN A 40 -7.59 19.12 -19.18
N TYR A 41 -8.24 18.65 -18.12
CA TYR A 41 -8.45 17.20 -17.93
C TYR A 41 -9.47 16.60 -18.91
N ALA A 42 -10.62 17.27 -19.08
CA ALA A 42 -11.62 16.90 -20.08
C ALA A 42 -11.11 17.10 -21.52
N ALA A 43 -10.27 18.12 -21.76
CA ALA A 43 -9.68 18.40 -23.07
C ALA A 43 -8.60 17.38 -23.47
N ALA A 44 -7.95 16.73 -22.49
CA ALA A 44 -6.95 15.69 -22.72
C ALA A 44 -7.56 14.28 -22.87
N GLY A 45 -8.89 14.15 -22.85
CA GLY A 45 -9.59 12.87 -23.06
C GLY A 45 -9.50 11.89 -21.89
N TYR A 46 -9.19 12.36 -20.68
CA TYR A 46 -9.13 11.52 -19.49
C TYR A 46 -10.53 11.29 -18.88
N HIS A 47 -10.73 10.11 -18.30
CA HIS A 47 -11.94 9.73 -17.56
C HIS A 47 -12.16 10.62 -16.32
N ASP A 48 -13.40 10.62 -15.81
CA ASP A 48 -13.79 11.41 -14.64
C ASP A 48 -12.86 11.13 -13.45
N PRO A 49 -12.22 12.16 -12.86
CA PRO A 49 -11.28 11.99 -11.73
C PRO A 49 -11.91 11.39 -10.48
N THR A 50 -13.24 11.43 -10.35
CA THR A 50 -13.97 10.88 -9.20
C THR A 50 -14.20 9.37 -9.33
N ASP A 51 -14.01 8.79 -10.53
CA ASP A 51 -14.16 7.36 -10.77
C ASP A 51 -12.87 6.59 -10.43
N GLY A 52 -12.62 6.43 -9.14
CA GLY A 52 -11.50 5.62 -8.64
C GLY A 52 -11.57 4.15 -9.06
N ALA A 53 -12.78 3.61 -9.26
CA ALA A 53 -12.97 2.21 -9.65
C ALA A 53 -12.47 1.96 -11.08
N TYR A 54 -12.66 2.93 -11.98
CA TYR A 54 -12.09 2.89 -13.32
C TYR A 54 -10.56 2.78 -13.32
N PHE A 55 -9.86 3.64 -12.56
CA PHE A 55 -8.39 3.61 -12.52
C PHE A 55 -7.83 2.32 -11.90
N ILE A 56 -8.54 1.77 -10.91
CA ILE A 56 -8.24 0.45 -10.33
C ILE A 56 -8.37 -0.63 -11.42
N ARG A 57 -9.49 -0.65 -12.15
CA ARG A 57 -9.72 -1.62 -13.22
C ARG A 57 -8.67 -1.48 -14.33
N GLU A 58 -8.41 -0.26 -14.81
CA GLU A 58 -7.45 0.04 -15.87
C GLU A 58 -6.05 -0.52 -15.52
N LEU A 59 -5.57 -0.24 -14.30
CA LEU A 59 -4.24 -0.68 -13.88
C LEU A 59 -4.17 -2.18 -13.61
N PHE A 60 -5.14 -2.74 -12.90
CA PHE A 60 -5.08 -4.14 -12.44
C PHE A 60 -5.58 -5.16 -13.47
N THR A 61 -6.22 -4.74 -14.55
CA THR A 61 -6.52 -5.62 -15.71
C THR A 61 -5.23 -6.17 -16.32
N GLN A 62 -4.13 -5.42 -16.25
CA GLN A 62 -2.82 -5.90 -16.70
C GLN A 62 -2.19 -6.80 -15.61
N PRO A 63 -2.01 -8.12 -15.86
CA PRO A 63 -1.59 -9.06 -14.81
C PRO A 63 -0.22 -8.75 -14.22
N LEU A 64 0.66 -8.14 -15.02
CA LEU A 64 1.99 -7.72 -14.59
C LEU A 64 1.92 -6.73 -13.41
N TYR A 65 1.07 -5.70 -13.53
CA TYR A 65 0.92 -4.70 -12.48
C TYR A 65 0.29 -5.31 -11.23
N SER A 66 -0.69 -6.20 -11.38
CA SER A 66 -1.30 -6.92 -10.25
C SER A 66 -0.29 -7.75 -9.46
N ILE A 67 0.55 -8.54 -10.12
CA ILE A 67 1.60 -9.36 -9.46
C ILE A 67 2.61 -8.45 -8.74
N VAL A 68 3.07 -7.40 -9.41
CA VAL A 68 4.05 -6.47 -8.86
C VAL A 68 3.51 -5.76 -7.60
N TYR A 69 2.24 -5.34 -7.61
CA TYR A 69 1.59 -4.75 -6.44
C TYR A 69 1.39 -5.74 -5.30
N ILE A 70 1.11 -7.02 -5.57
CA ILE A 70 1.02 -8.06 -4.53
C ILE A 70 2.38 -8.25 -3.85
N VAL A 71 3.46 -8.36 -4.62
CA VAL A 71 4.82 -8.46 -4.06
C VAL A 71 5.15 -7.24 -3.19
N TRP A 72 4.75 -6.05 -3.64
CA TRP A 72 4.91 -4.83 -2.85
C TRP A 72 4.10 -4.84 -1.54
N LEU A 73 2.85 -5.28 -1.56
CA LEU A 73 2.01 -5.40 -0.35
C LEU A 73 2.59 -6.40 0.65
N VAL A 74 3.26 -7.47 0.18
CA VAL A 74 3.99 -8.40 1.05
C VAL A 74 5.22 -7.72 1.69
N ALA A 75 5.97 -6.91 0.94
CA ALA A 75 7.07 -6.12 1.51
C ALA A 75 6.55 -5.12 2.56
N LEU A 76 5.41 -4.47 2.29
CA LEU A 76 4.72 -3.58 3.21
C LEU A 76 4.24 -4.31 4.47
N TRP A 77 3.76 -5.55 4.34
CA TRP A 77 3.37 -6.38 5.49
C TRP A 77 4.54 -6.62 6.45
N TYR A 78 5.71 -6.98 5.94
CA TYR A 78 6.92 -7.13 6.76
C TYR A 78 7.31 -5.83 7.45
N HIS A 79 7.30 -4.72 6.71
CA HIS A 79 7.66 -3.40 7.25
C HIS A 79 6.67 -2.94 8.33
N LEU A 80 5.36 -3.06 8.10
CA LEU A 80 4.33 -2.63 9.03
C LEU A 80 4.31 -3.49 10.30
N THR A 81 4.44 -4.81 10.16
CA THR A 81 4.51 -5.76 11.27
C THR A 81 5.65 -5.43 12.23
N HIS A 82 6.77 -4.92 11.73
CA HIS A 82 7.89 -4.51 12.56
C HIS A 82 7.83 -3.03 12.99
N GLY A 83 7.41 -2.15 12.08
CA GLY A 83 7.38 -0.70 12.29
C GLY A 83 6.38 -0.28 13.35
N PHE A 84 5.22 -0.94 13.44
CA PHE A 84 4.17 -0.56 14.39
C PHE A 84 4.60 -0.73 15.86
N TRP A 85 5.10 -1.91 16.26
CA TRP A 85 5.59 -2.09 17.63
C TRP A 85 6.87 -1.30 17.90
N SER A 86 7.73 -1.12 16.88
CA SER A 86 8.95 -0.31 17.01
C SER A 86 8.62 1.16 17.27
N ALA A 87 7.63 1.73 16.58
CA ALA A 87 7.17 3.10 16.78
C ALA A 87 6.61 3.29 18.19
N MET A 88 5.82 2.34 18.70
CA MET A 88 5.30 2.38 20.07
C MET A 88 6.43 2.34 21.11
N GLN A 89 7.49 1.57 20.86
CA GLN A 89 8.67 1.58 21.72
C GLN A 89 9.38 2.95 21.70
N THR A 90 9.54 3.57 20.53
CA THR A 90 10.16 4.90 20.39
C THR A 90 9.34 6.00 21.07
N LEU A 91 8.01 5.90 21.04
CA LEU A 91 7.09 6.81 21.74
C LEU A 91 7.09 6.62 23.28
N GLY A 92 7.86 5.67 23.81
CA GLY A 92 8.01 5.44 25.25
C GLY A 92 7.15 4.29 25.82
N TRP A 93 6.34 3.61 24.99
CA TRP A 93 5.54 2.46 25.43
C TRP A 93 6.38 1.17 25.44
N ASN A 94 7.35 1.09 26.35
CA ASN A 94 8.40 0.05 26.36
C ASN A 94 8.37 -0.90 27.58
N ASN A 95 7.24 -1.01 28.30
CA ASN A 95 7.14 -1.91 29.45
C ASN A 95 7.26 -3.39 29.03
N GLN A 96 7.99 -4.19 29.82
CA GLN A 96 8.25 -5.62 29.62
C GLN A 96 6.97 -6.46 29.49
N ILE A 97 5.86 -6.02 30.09
CA ILE A 97 4.56 -6.70 30.03
C ILE A 97 3.80 -6.36 28.74
N TRP A 98 3.89 -5.13 28.26
CA TRP A 98 3.10 -4.63 27.12
C TRP A 98 3.80 -4.82 25.77
N LEU A 99 5.13 -4.73 25.72
CA LEU A 99 5.93 -5.02 24.52
C LEU A 99 5.57 -6.34 23.83
N PRO A 100 5.46 -7.50 24.52
CA PRO A 100 5.08 -8.76 23.87
C PRO A 100 3.63 -8.73 23.34
N ARG A 101 2.73 -7.96 23.96
CA ARG A 101 1.34 -7.79 23.48
C ARG A 101 1.30 -6.91 22.24
N LEU A 102 2.02 -5.79 22.25
CA LEU A 102 2.15 -4.89 21.10
C LEU A 102 2.72 -5.60 19.88
N LYS A 103 3.69 -6.50 20.05
CA LYS A 103 4.19 -7.34 18.95
C LYS A 103 3.10 -8.22 18.35
N LYS A 104 2.27 -8.87 19.18
CA LYS A 104 1.14 -9.69 18.68
C LYS A 104 0.09 -8.84 17.97
N ILE A 105 -0.26 -7.68 18.53
CA ILE A 105 -1.19 -6.72 17.92
C ILE A 105 -0.67 -6.25 16.57
N SER A 106 0.62 -5.92 16.50
CA SER A 106 1.31 -5.51 15.27
C SER A 106 1.12 -6.53 14.14
N TYR A 107 1.32 -7.82 14.44
CA TYR A 107 1.09 -8.90 13.48
C TYR A 107 -0.36 -8.97 13.01
N VAL A 108 -1.33 -8.89 13.92
CA VAL A 108 -2.76 -8.98 13.57
C VAL A 108 -3.17 -7.79 12.70
N VAL A 109 -2.85 -6.56 13.14
CA VAL A 109 -3.20 -5.33 12.43
C VAL A 109 -2.56 -5.29 11.05
N ALA A 110 -1.26 -5.58 10.95
CA ALA A 110 -0.57 -5.57 9.67
C ALA A 110 -1.15 -6.61 8.70
N THR A 111 -1.47 -7.82 9.20
CA THR A 111 -2.03 -8.90 8.39
C THR A 111 -3.42 -8.54 7.87
N VAL A 112 -4.32 -8.04 8.73
CA VAL A 112 -5.68 -7.65 8.32
C VAL A 112 -5.64 -6.55 7.26
N ILE A 113 -4.86 -5.49 7.49
CA ILE A 113 -4.73 -4.39 6.54
C ILE A 113 -4.19 -4.91 5.19
N CYS A 114 -3.09 -5.67 5.21
CA CYS A 114 -2.48 -6.15 3.97
C CYS A 114 -3.40 -7.12 3.22
N LEU A 115 -4.12 -8.02 3.91
CA LEU A 115 -5.06 -8.93 3.26
C LEU A 115 -6.22 -8.19 2.58
N LEU A 116 -6.75 -7.14 3.22
CA LEU A 116 -7.80 -6.31 2.62
C LEU A 116 -7.30 -5.65 1.33
N PHE A 117 -6.09 -5.08 1.34
CA PHE A 117 -5.52 -4.46 0.14
C PHE A 117 -5.07 -5.46 -0.93
N ILE A 118 -4.58 -6.64 -0.55
CA ILE A 118 -4.21 -7.72 -1.48
C ILE A 118 -5.44 -8.29 -2.19
N SER A 119 -6.62 -8.27 -1.55
CA SER A 119 -7.85 -8.78 -2.15
C SER A 119 -8.20 -8.09 -3.48
N VAL A 120 -7.86 -6.81 -3.63
CA VAL A 120 -8.13 -6.01 -4.84
C VAL A 120 -7.32 -6.51 -6.05
N PRO A 121 -5.97 -6.50 -6.08
CA PRO A 121 -5.21 -7.01 -7.23
C PRO A 121 -5.44 -8.51 -7.46
N VAL A 122 -5.72 -9.30 -6.42
CA VAL A 122 -6.06 -10.72 -6.57
C VAL A 122 -7.40 -10.90 -7.30
N TYR A 123 -8.41 -10.08 -7.00
CA TYR A 123 -9.70 -10.12 -7.67
C TYR A 123 -9.56 -9.90 -9.19
N TYR A 124 -8.77 -8.91 -9.61
CA TYR A 124 -8.52 -8.64 -11.03
C TYR A 124 -7.59 -9.68 -11.68
N LEU A 125 -6.59 -10.18 -10.95
CA LEU A 125 -5.67 -11.22 -11.44
C LEU A 125 -6.40 -12.54 -11.77
N LEU A 126 -7.42 -12.89 -10.99
CA LEU A 126 -8.24 -14.09 -11.22
C LEU A 126 -9.30 -13.90 -12.32
N GLY A 127 -9.34 -12.74 -12.98
CA GLY A 127 -10.25 -12.47 -14.09
C GLY A 127 -11.68 -12.14 -13.67
N PHE A 128 -11.97 -11.96 -12.37
CA PHE A 128 -13.30 -11.55 -11.91
C PHE A 128 -13.62 -10.07 -12.22
N GLY A 129 -12.61 -9.27 -12.55
CA GLY A 129 -12.75 -7.84 -12.87
C GLY A 129 -12.58 -7.47 -14.35
N ALA A 130 -12.57 -8.46 -15.25
CA ALA A 130 -12.50 -8.27 -16.70
C ALA A 130 -13.82 -7.76 -17.28
#